data_AF-A0A0T6LK26-F1
#
_entry.id   AF-A0A0T6LK26-F1
#
_cell.length_a   1.000
_cell.length_b   1.000
_cell.length_c   1.000
_cell.angle_alpha   90.00
_cell.angle_beta   90.00
_cell.angle_gamma   90.00
#
_symmetry.space_group_name_H-M   'P 1'
#
loop_
_entity.id
_entity.type
_entity.pdbx_description
1 polymer ?
#
loop_
_entity_poly.entity_id
_entity_poly.type
_entity_poly.pdbx_seq_one_letter_code
_entity_poly.pdbx_strand_id
1 'polypeptide(L)'
;MDIVLAVVALFFVMTTALAAVAVVKTKRAVQRGLERHVPQARRMIEDTTLKARRVAQPGVSGQIADVRLAMRASLDSTRRTLRAACAEDVSLGESLALCDRLDAHARALEEELKVLEREPDKARVSVRLPELRERAERIAHSADTLRWAAQDRARRFADEELVELSRICEGEAAALRHWTGPEPAVDEPQESAPGSLGAGDPPKAFPGSPSPAES
;
A
#
# COMPACT_ATOMS: atom_id res chain seq x y z
N MET A 1 6.61 52.40 3.23
CA MET A 1 7.21 51.36 2.36
C MET A 1 6.69 49.95 2.68
N ASP A 2 6.03 49.83 3.83
CA ASP A 2 5.93 48.63 4.66
C ASP A 2 4.82 47.70 4.17
N ILE A 3 3.73 48.27 3.66
CA ILE A 3 2.62 47.53 3.02
C ILE A 3 3.12 46.75 1.80
N VAL A 4 3.97 47.35 0.97
CA VAL A 4 4.55 46.68 -0.22
C VAL A 4 5.43 45.50 0.22
N LEU A 5 6.23 45.69 1.27
CA LEU A 5 7.08 44.64 1.83
C LEU A 5 6.25 43.47 2.41
N ALA A 6 5.16 43.79 3.11
CA ALA A 6 4.24 42.80 3.68
C ALA A 6 3.52 41.97 2.60
N VAL A 7 3.05 42.61 1.52
CA VAL A 7 2.41 41.92 0.39
C VAL A 7 3.40 41.00 -0.33
N VAL A 8 4.64 41.45 -0.55
CA VAL A 8 5.70 40.62 -1.16
C VAL A 8 6.06 39.43 -0.26
N ALA A 9 6.18 39.64 1.05
CA ALA A 9 6.45 38.56 2.00
C ALA A 9 5.31 37.51 2.03
N LEU A 10 4.05 37.96 2.05
CA LEU A 10 2.89 37.06 2.00
C LEU A 10 2.87 36.23 0.71
N PHE A 11 3.14 36.86 -0.44
CA PHE A 11 3.21 36.16 -1.73
C PHE A 11 4.37 35.16 -1.79
N PHE A 12 5.52 35.49 -1.20
CA PHE A 12 6.67 34.59 -1.09
C PHE A 12 6.39 33.37 -0.20
N VAL A 13 5.72 33.57 0.94
CA VAL A 13 5.27 32.47 1.81
C VAL A 13 4.26 31.58 1.08
N MET A 14 3.27 32.16 0.42
CA MET A 14 2.24 31.40 -0.29
C MET A 14 2.81 30.58 -1.46
N THR A 15 3.69 31.18 -2.28
CA THR A 15 4.35 30.47 -3.39
C THR A 15 5.31 29.38 -2.90
N THR A 16 6.02 29.61 -1.78
CA THR A 16 6.89 28.62 -1.16
C THR A 16 6.10 27.44 -0.57
N ALA A 17 4.94 27.71 0.04
CA ALA A 17 4.02 26.67 0.51
C ALA A 17 3.48 25.81 -0.65
N LEU A 18 3.04 26.44 -1.76
CA LEU A 18 2.62 25.71 -2.96
C LEU A 18 3.77 24.88 -3.57
N ALA A 19 4.98 25.44 -3.63
CA ALA A 19 6.16 24.72 -4.14
C ALA A 19 6.51 23.50 -3.29
N ALA A 20 6.44 23.62 -1.96
CA ALA A 20 6.66 22.49 -1.03
C ALA A 20 5.64 21.35 -1.28
N VAL A 21 4.35 21.68 -1.42
CA VAL A 21 3.29 20.68 -1.72
C VAL A 21 3.51 20.00 -3.07
N ALA A 22 3.96 20.74 -4.09
CA ALA A 22 4.29 20.16 -5.40
C ALA A 22 5.50 19.20 -5.36
N VAL A 23 6.55 19.55 -4.60
CA VAL A 23 7.76 18.71 -4.46
C VAL A 23 7.49 17.42 -3.67
N VAL A 24 6.55 17.42 -2.72
CA VAL A 24 6.12 16.19 -2.03
C VAL A 24 5.27 15.31 -2.95
N LYS A 25 4.33 15.89 -3.71
CA LYS A 25 3.45 15.12 -4.62
C LYS A 25 4.20 14.45 -5.78
N THR A 26 5.27 15.05 -6.31
CA THR A 26 6.07 14.44 -7.38
C THR A 26 6.85 13.20 -6.92
N LYS A 27 7.28 13.12 -5.65
CA LYS A 27 7.94 11.92 -5.11
C LYS A 27 6.98 10.75 -4.87
N ARG A 28 5.74 10.99 -4.41
CA ARG A 28 4.71 9.93 -4.29
C ARG A 28 4.19 9.43 -5.66
N ALA A 29 4.27 10.22 -6.73
CA ALA A 29 3.80 9.82 -8.06
C ALA A 29 4.69 8.75 -8.74
N VAL A 30 6.01 8.80 -8.57
CA VAL A 30 6.94 7.82 -9.17
C VAL A 30 6.72 6.39 -8.63
N GLN A 31 6.20 6.25 -7.41
CA GLN A 31 5.87 4.94 -6.83
C GLN A 31 4.56 4.34 -7.36
N ARG A 32 3.64 5.15 -7.92
CA ARG A 32 2.35 4.69 -8.46
C ARG A 32 2.45 4.10 -9.87
N GLY A 33 3.63 4.11 -10.49
CA GLY A 33 3.86 3.58 -11.84
C GLY A 33 3.93 2.05 -11.95
N LEU A 34 3.96 1.31 -10.83
CA LEU A 34 4.22 -0.15 -10.80
C LEU A 34 2.97 -1.02 -10.59
N GLU A 35 1.78 -0.45 -10.39
CA GLU A 35 0.54 -1.21 -10.17
C GLU A 35 -0.29 -1.50 -11.44
N ARG A 36 0.18 -1.11 -12.63
CA ARG A 36 -0.53 -1.34 -13.91
C ARG A 36 0.00 -2.47 -14.80
N HIS A 37 0.95 -3.29 -14.33
CA HIS A 37 1.55 -4.37 -15.15
C HIS A 37 1.67 -5.74 -14.48
N VAL A 38 0.59 -6.23 -13.85
CA VAL A 38 0.39 -7.68 -13.62
C VAL A 38 -1.07 -8.04 -13.89
N PRO A 39 -1.43 -8.45 -15.13
CA PRO A 39 -1.73 -9.87 -15.29
C PRO A 39 -1.39 -10.44 -16.69
N GLN A 40 -0.16 -10.29 -17.20
CA GLN A 40 0.20 -10.91 -18.49
C GLN A 40 1.65 -11.42 -18.67
N ALA A 41 2.45 -11.48 -17.61
CA ALA A 41 3.84 -11.99 -17.66
C ALA A 41 4.01 -13.45 -17.21
N ARG A 42 2.98 -14.11 -16.67
CA ARG A 42 3.09 -15.48 -16.10
C ARG A 42 3.02 -16.64 -17.10
N ARG A 43 2.89 -16.42 -18.42
CA ARG A 43 2.76 -17.49 -19.43
C ARG A 43 3.80 -17.48 -20.56
N MET A 44 4.88 -16.69 -20.46
CA MET A 44 5.98 -16.69 -21.45
C MET A 44 7.40 -16.81 -20.84
N ILE A 45 7.52 -16.85 -19.51
CA ILE A 45 8.82 -16.77 -18.83
C ILE A 45 9.35 -18.16 -18.42
N GLU A 46 8.49 -19.15 -18.16
CA GLU A 46 8.91 -20.45 -17.65
C GLU A 46 9.77 -21.24 -18.67
N ASP A 47 9.33 -21.40 -19.92
CA ASP A 47 10.07 -22.20 -20.92
C ASP A 47 11.27 -21.49 -21.58
N THR A 48 11.32 -20.16 -21.54
CA THR A 48 12.37 -19.37 -22.22
C THR A 48 13.52 -19.00 -21.29
N THR A 49 13.26 -18.61 -20.04
CA THR A 49 14.33 -18.23 -19.11
C THR A 49 15.11 -19.42 -18.57
N LEU A 50 14.48 -20.60 -18.42
CA LEU A 50 15.16 -21.83 -18.00
C LEU A 50 16.17 -22.35 -19.06
N LYS A 51 15.94 -22.10 -20.35
CA LYS A 51 16.91 -22.42 -21.42
C LYS A 51 18.00 -21.36 -21.58
N ALA A 52 17.68 -20.07 -21.47
CA ALA A 52 18.66 -19.00 -21.65
C ALA A 52 19.67 -18.89 -20.49
N ARG A 53 19.23 -19.00 -19.22
CA ARG A 53 20.12 -18.81 -18.05
C ARG A 53 21.14 -19.94 -17.88
N ARG A 54 20.87 -21.13 -18.43
CA ARG A 54 21.79 -22.29 -18.42
C ARG A 54 23.11 -22.02 -19.18
N VAL A 55 23.20 -20.95 -19.97
CA VAL A 55 24.40 -20.56 -20.74
C VAL A 55 25.32 -19.58 -19.99
N ALA A 56 24.84 -18.88 -18.95
CA ALA A 56 25.61 -17.82 -18.29
C ALA A 56 26.68 -18.33 -17.30
N GLN A 57 26.46 -19.48 -16.66
CA GLN A 57 27.48 -20.29 -15.97
C GLN A 57 26.91 -21.70 -15.72
N PRO A 58 27.14 -22.69 -16.60
CA PRO A 58 26.68 -24.06 -16.41
C PRO A 58 27.51 -24.77 -15.33
N GLY A 59 27.17 -24.55 -14.06
CA GLY A 59 27.91 -25.14 -12.95
C GLY A 59 27.29 -24.93 -11.57
N VAL A 60 27.85 -25.63 -10.59
CA VAL A 60 27.47 -25.57 -9.18
C VAL A 60 27.67 -24.16 -8.58
N SER A 61 28.71 -23.43 -9.03
CA SER A 61 28.97 -22.04 -8.64
C SER A 61 27.82 -21.10 -9.02
N GLY A 62 27.26 -21.26 -10.23
CA GLY A 62 26.12 -20.47 -10.70
C GLY A 62 24.88 -20.68 -9.84
N GLN A 63 24.61 -21.91 -9.40
CA GLN A 63 23.49 -22.20 -8.49
C GLN A 63 23.67 -21.55 -7.11
N ILE A 64 24.89 -21.57 -6.56
CA ILE A 64 25.21 -20.89 -5.30
C ILE A 64 25.08 -19.37 -5.45
N ALA A 65 25.57 -18.79 -6.55
CA ALA A 65 25.45 -17.37 -6.84
C ALA A 65 23.97 -16.94 -7.00
N ASP A 66 23.15 -17.75 -7.67
CA ASP A 66 21.72 -17.49 -7.86
C ASP A 66 20.95 -17.50 -6.54
N VAL A 67 21.22 -18.45 -5.64
CA VAL A 67 20.64 -18.49 -4.28
C VAL A 67 21.02 -17.24 -3.47
N ARG A 68 22.30 -16.84 -3.49
CA ARG A 68 22.80 -15.65 -2.79
C ARG A 68 22.15 -14.37 -3.34
N LEU A 69 22.04 -14.24 -4.67
CA LEU A 69 21.43 -13.09 -5.32
C LEU A 69 19.93 -12.96 -4.97
N ALA A 70 19.18 -14.06 -5.04
CA ALA A 70 17.75 -14.07 -4.76
C ALA A 70 17.44 -13.71 -3.30
N MET A 71 18.13 -14.33 -2.34
CA MET A 71 17.98 -14.03 -0.91
C MET A 71 18.29 -12.56 -0.61
N ARG A 72 19.40 -12.05 -1.12
CA ARG A 72 19.80 -10.64 -0.92
C ARG A 72 18.82 -9.66 -1.56
N ALA A 73 18.32 -9.95 -2.77
CA ALA A 73 17.33 -9.10 -3.43
C ALA A 73 16.01 -8.99 -2.65
N SER A 74 15.54 -10.09 -2.04
CA SER A 74 14.37 -10.09 -1.14
C SER A 74 14.62 -9.21 0.10
N LEU A 75 15.74 -9.40 0.81
CA LEU A 75 16.08 -8.62 2.00
C LEU A 75 16.28 -7.12 1.69
N ASP A 76 17.03 -6.78 0.65
CA ASP A 76 17.26 -5.39 0.22
C ASP A 76 15.98 -4.71 -0.28
N SER A 77 15.04 -5.47 -0.87
CA SER A 77 13.70 -4.97 -1.21
C SER A 77 12.87 -4.71 0.05
N THR A 78 12.80 -5.69 0.96
CA THR A 78 12.05 -5.64 2.22
C THR A 78 12.50 -4.48 3.10
N ARG A 79 13.81 -4.35 3.31
CA ARG A 79 14.42 -3.26 4.09
C ARG A 79 14.13 -1.88 3.52
N ARG A 80 14.14 -1.72 2.18
CA ARG A 80 13.80 -0.44 1.53
C ARG A 80 12.32 -0.10 1.73
N THR A 81 11.42 -1.07 1.59
CA THR A 81 9.99 -0.89 1.89
C THR A 81 9.76 -0.52 3.36
N LEU A 82 10.33 -1.27 4.30
CA LEU A 82 10.16 -0.99 5.73
C LEU A 82 10.70 0.40 6.11
N ARG A 83 11.88 0.80 5.64
CA ARG A 83 12.43 2.13 5.93
C ARG A 83 11.64 3.28 5.32
N ALA A 84 11.04 3.08 4.15
CA ALA A 84 10.15 4.07 3.55
C ALA A 84 8.86 4.23 4.38
N ALA A 85 8.25 3.10 4.79
CA ALA A 85 7.03 3.10 5.57
C ALA A 85 7.24 3.56 7.03
N CYS A 86 8.41 3.32 7.65
CA CYS A 86 8.74 3.83 8.99
C CYS A 86 8.75 5.36 9.10
N ALA A 87 8.83 6.10 7.97
CA ALA A 87 8.72 7.56 7.98
C ALA A 87 7.27 8.05 8.16
N GLU A 88 6.30 7.19 7.86
CA GLU A 88 4.86 7.46 7.97
C GLU A 88 4.28 6.76 9.22
N ASP A 89 4.80 5.59 9.61
CA ASP A 89 4.37 4.82 10.79
C ASP A 89 5.55 4.26 11.62
N VAL A 90 5.74 4.81 12.81
CA VAL A 90 6.79 4.43 13.77
C VAL A 90 6.63 2.99 14.28
N SER A 91 5.42 2.42 14.29
CA SER A 91 5.18 1.04 14.77
C SER A 91 5.89 -0.02 13.93
N LEU A 92 6.26 0.29 12.68
CA LEU A 92 7.06 -0.57 11.82
C LEU A 92 8.53 -0.73 12.28
N GLY A 93 8.96 0.01 13.30
CA GLY A 93 10.29 -0.13 13.91
C GLY A 93 10.61 -1.55 14.39
N GLU A 94 9.64 -2.28 14.94
CA GLU A 94 9.83 -3.69 15.34
C GLU A 94 10.00 -4.60 14.11
N SER A 95 9.22 -4.37 13.05
CA SER A 95 9.35 -5.09 11.78
C SER A 95 10.71 -4.84 11.12
N LEU A 96 11.27 -3.64 11.25
CA LEU A 96 12.63 -3.33 10.81
C LEU A 96 13.69 -4.09 11.64
N ALA A 97 13.52 -4.17 12.97
CA ALA A 97 14.39 -4.95 13.85
C ALA A 97 14.30 -6.48 13.60
N LEU A 98 13.12 -6.98 13.17
CA LEU A 98 12.97 -8.35 12.65
C LEU A 98 13.73 -8.54 11.34
N CYS A 99 13.63 -7.59 10.40
CA CYS A 99 14.37 -7.63 9.14
C CYS A 99 15.89 -7.62 9.35
N ASP A 100 16.40 -6.85 10.32
CA ASP A 100 17.83 -6.82 10.64
C ASP A 100 18.31 -8.12 11.33
N ARG A 101 17.45 -8.81 12.09
CA ARG A 101 17.71 -10.18 12.58
C ARG A 101 17.77 -11.20 11.45
N LEU A 102 16.84 -11.16 10.49
CA LEU A 102 16.89 -12.01 9.29
C LEU A 102 18.19 -11.78 8.49
N ASP A 103 18.66 -10.53 8.41
CA ASP A 103 19.90 -10.16 7.73
C ASP A 103 21.15 -10.79 8.38
N ALA A 104 21.18 -10.88 9.71
CA ALA A 104 22.26 -11.55 10.43
C ALA A 104 22.31 -13.06 10.09
N HIS A 105 21.14 -13.72 10.04
CA HIS A 105 21.04 -15.12 9.59
C HIS A 105 21.41 -15.29 8.11
N ALA A 106 21.05 -14.34 7.25
CA ALA A 106 21.41 -14.34 5.84
C ALA A 106 22.93 -14.23 5.63
N ARG A 107 23.61 -13.37 6.38
CA ARG A 107 25.09 -13.25 6.34
C ARG A 107 25.78 -14.53 6.80
N ALA A 108 25.29 -15.16 7.86
CA ALA A 108 25.81 -16.46 8.30
C ALA A 108 25.67 -17.53 7.19
N LEU A 109 24.50 -17.58 6.56
CA LEU A 109 24.24 -18.49 5.43
C LEU A 109 25.07 -18.16 4.18
N GLU A 110 25.37 -16.88 3.91
CA GLU A 110 26.29 -16.49 2.85
C GLU A 110 27.71 -17.03 3.09
N GLU A 111 28.21 -17.05 4.33
CA GLU A 111 29.51 -17.66 4.64
C GLU A 111 29.47 -19.19 4.48
N GLU A 112 28.40 -19.86 4.92
CA GLU A 112 28.21 -21.30 4.66
C GLU A 112 28.21 -21.62 3.15
N LEU A 113 27.52 -20.80 2.35
CA LEU A 113 27.50 -20.92 0.88
C LEU A 113 28.87 -20.64 0.24
N LYS A 114 29.64 -19.66 0.74
CA LYS A 114 31.03 -19.39 0.27
C LYS A 114 31.99 -20.51 0.61
N VAL A 115 31.83 -21.16 1.76
CA VAL A 115 32.61 -22.36 2.13
C VAL A 115 32.25 -23.51 1.18
N LEU A 116 30.97 -23.71 0.90
CA LEU A 116 30.51 -24.74 -0.04
C LEU A 116 30.94 -24.47 -1.49
N GLU A 117 31.04 -23.21 -1.90
CA GLU A 117 31.53 -22.80 -3.23
C GLU A 117 32.99 -23.21 -3.47
N ARG A 118 33.80 -23.24 -2.40
CA ARG A 118 35.23 -23.62 -2.43
C ARG A 118 35.48 -25.13 -2.36
N GLU A 119 34.44 -25.94 -2.14
CA GLU A 119 34.56 -27.38 -1.99
C GLU A 119 34.99 -28.05 -3.31
N PRO A 120 36.13 -28.77 -3.36
CA PRO A 120 36.55 -29.50 -4.55
C PRO A 120 35.61 -30.66 -4.90
N ASP A 121 35.08 -31.38 -3.90
CA ASP A 121 34.20 -32.53 -4.10
C ASP A 121 32.78 -32.12 -4.50
N LYS A 122 32.44 -32.32 -5.77
CA LYS A 122 31.13 -31.95 -6.33
C LYS A 122 29.99 -32.88 -5.88
N ALA A 123 30.27 -34.09 -5.41
CA ALA A 123 29.26 -34.94 -4.79
C ALA A 123 28.87 -34.39 -3.41
N ARG A 124 29.85 -33.96 -2.61
CA ARG A 124 29.57 -33.29 -1.32
C ARG A 124 28.77 -32.00 -1.50
N VAL A 125 29.03 -31.22 -2.56
CA VAL A 125 28.21 -30.03 -2.85
C VAL A 125 26.79 -30.39 -3.27
N SER A 126 26.58 -31.38 -4.13
CA SER A 126 25.22 -31.75 -4.57
C SER A 126 24.33 -32.25 -3.42
N VAL A 127 24.91 -32.85 -2.38
CA VAL A 127 24.20 -33.28 -1.16
C VAL A 127 23.89 -32.10 -0.23
N ARG A 128 24.82 -31.15 -0.03
CA ARG A 128 24.65 -30.02 0.91
C ARG A 128 23.88 -28.82 0.35
N LEU A 129 23.96 -28.57 -0.95
CA LEU A 129 23.36 -27.38 -1.57
C LEU A 129 21.83 -27.29 -1.40
N PRO A 130 21.03 -28.38 -1.52
CA PRO A 130 19.59 -28.32 -1.31
C PRO A 130 19.18 -27.82 0.08
N GLU A 131 19.90 -28.23 1.14
CA GLU A 131 19.66 -27.82 2.52
C GLU A 131 19.90 -26.32 2.73
N LEU A 132 21.03 -25.80 2.21
CA LEU A 132 21.34 -24.37 2.28
C LEU A 132 20.38 -23.53 1.44
N ARG A 133 19.92 -24.06 0.29
CA ARG A 133 18.88 -23.43 -0.53
C ARG A 133 17.56 -23.33 0.22
N GLU A 134 17.10 -24.40 0.86
CA GLU A 134 15.86 -24.37 1.65
C GLU A 134 15.95 -23.34 2.80
N ARG A 135 17.10 -23.27 3.49
CA ARG A 135 17.36 -22.25 4.51
C ARG A 135 17.29 -20.82 3.94
N ALA A 136 17.84 -20.59 2.75
CA ALA A 136 17.78 -19.29 2.08
C ALA A 136 16.35 -18.93 1.64
N GLU A 137 15.60 -19.90 1.12
CA GLU A 137 14.19 -19.76 0.74
C GLU A 137 13.31 -19.41 1.94
N ARG A 138 13.54 -20.03 3.11
CA ARG A 138 12.83 -19.67 4.35
C ARG A 138 13.12 -18.24 4.80
N ILE A 139 14.39 -17.80 4.76
CA ILE A 139 14.77 -16.41 5.10
C ILE A 139 14.12 -15.40 4.14
N ALA A 140 14.20 -15.67 2.82
CA ALA A 140 13.60 -14.81 1.80
C ALA A 140 12.07 -14.76 1.92
N HIS A 141 11.42 -15.89 2.22
CA HIS A 141 9.98 -15.94 2.45
C HIS A 141 9.56 -15.11 3.67
N SER A 142 10.28 -15.23 4.80
CA SER A 142 10.01 -14.39 5.98
C SER A 142 10.20 -12.90 5.71
N ALA A 143 11.22 -12.51 4.93
CA ALA A 143 11.42 -11.13 4.51
C ALA A 143 10.29 -10.64 3.59
N ASP A 144 9.92 -11.43 2.58
CA ASP A 144 8.82 -11.12 1.67
C ASP A 144 7.47 -10.96 2.39
N THR A 145 7.21 -11.73 3.45
CA THR A 145 6.04 -11.56 4.34
C THR A 145 6.06 -10.20 5.05
N LEU A 146 7.20 -9.79 5.64
CA LEU A 146 7.34 -8.46 6.24
C LEU A 146 7.13 -7.34 5.22
N ARG A 147 7.66 -7.51 4.00
CA ARG A 147 7.47 -6.54 2.90
C ARG A 147 6.01 -6.41 2.51
N TRP A 148 5.29 -7.53 2.40
CA TRP A 148 3.87 -7.52 2.01
C TRP A 148 3.00 -6.87 3.10
N ALA A 149 3.24 -7.19 4.38
CA ALA A 149 2.56 -6.56 5.51
C ALA A 149 2.80 -5.03 5.57
N ALA A 150 4.03 -4.58 5.30
CA ALA A 150 4.37 -3.16 5.25
C ALA A 150 3.69 -2.43 4.06
N GLN A 151 3.62 -3.06 2.88
CA GLN A 151 2.93 -2.51 1.71
C GLN A 151 1.41 -2.43 1.92
N ASP A 152 0.81 -3.47 2.47
CA ASP A 152 -0.62 -3.52 2.77
C ASP A 152 -1.01 -2.44 3.80
N ARG A 153 -0.17 -2.25 4.83
CA ARG A 153 -0.36 -1.18 5.81
C ARG A 153 -0.21 0.22 5.21
N ALA A 154 0.79 0.45 4.35
CA ALA A 154 0.96 1.72 3.65
C ALA A 154 -0.22 2.04 2.70
N ARG A 155 -0.80 1.03 2.04
CA ARG A 155 -2.04 1.19 1.26
C ARG A 155 -3.20 1.60 2.14
N ARG A 156 -3.44 0.91 3.25
CA ARG A 156 -4.53 1.22 4.19
C ARG A 156 -4.43 2.66 4.74
N PHE A 157 -3.24 3.12 5.12
CA PHE A 157 -3.03 4.53 5.49
C PHE A 157 -3.37 5.51 4.35
N ALA A 158 -2.97 5.21 3.10
CA ALA A 158 -3.29 6.06 1.96
C ALA A 158 -4.79 6.08 1.60
N ASP A 159 -5.49 4.96 1.82
CA ASP A 159 -6.94 4.85 1.64
C ASP A 159 -7.69 5.62 2.75
N GLU A 160 -7.23 5.54 4.01
CA GLU A 160 -7.72 6.33 5.14
C GLU A 160 -7.52 7.84 4.92
N GLU A 161 -6.32 8.28 4.48
CA GLU A 161 -6.04 9.66 4.07
C GLU A 161 -7.02 10.14 2.98
N LEU A 162 -7.35 9.28 2.01
CA LEU A 162 -8.23 9.61 0.89
C LEU A 162 -9.70 9.71 1.31
N VAL A 163 -10.17 8.86 2.23
CA VAL A 163 -11.53 8.91 2.78
C VAL A 163 -11.75 10.21 3.56
N GLU A 164 -10.81 10.59 4.44
CA GLU A 164 -10.91 11.84 5.18
C GLU A 164 -10.84 13.07 4.26
N LEU A 165 -9.93 13.07 3.27
CA LEU A 165 -9.88 14.14 2.28
C LEU A 165 -11.18 14.25 1.46
N SER A 166 -11.82 13.13 1.14
CA SER A 166 -13.11 13.12 0.42
C SER A 166 -14.22 13.73 1.28
N ARG A 167 -14.28 13.38 2.56
CA ARG A 167 -15.21 13.97 3.54
C ARG A 167 -15.03 15.49 3.67
N ILE A 168 -13.79 15.97 3.71
CA ILE A 168 -13.47 17.41 3.73
C ILE A 168 -13.99 18.09 2.46
N CYS A 169 -13.67 17.54 1.28
CA CYS A 169 -14.15 18.05 -0.02
C CYS A 169 -15.69 18.10 -0.11
N GLU A 170 -16.40 17.10 0.42
CA GLU A 170 -17.87 17.09 0.47
C GLU A 170 -18.42 18.20 1.36
N GLY A 171 -17.81 18.42 2.53
CA GLY A 171 -18.15 19.51 3.44
C GLY A 171 -17.91 20.90 2.84
N GLU A 172 -16.75 21.11 2.21
CA GLU A 172 -16.43 22.35 1.49
C GLU A 172 -17.40 22.59 0.32
N ALA A 173 -17.70 21.56 -0.48
CA ALA A 173 -18.65 21.67 -1.58
C ALA A 173 -20.08 21.97 -1.09
N ALA A 174 -20.49 21.46 0.07
CA ALA A 174 -21.77 21.80 0.69
C ALA A 174 -21.79 23.26 1.18
N ALA A 175 -20.71 23.74 1.82
CA ALA A 175 -20.58 25.13 2.25
C ALA A 175 -20.64 26.11 1.06
N LEU A 176 -19.94 25.80 -0.04
CA LEU A 176 -19.99 26.60 -1.28
C LEU A 176 -21.40 26.67 -1.88
N ARG A 177 -22.18 25.58 -1.84
CA ARG A 177 -23.58 25.59 -2.29
C ARG A 177 -24.50 26.40 -1.37
N HIS A 178 -24.27 26.35 -0.06
CA HIS A 178 -25.10 27.09 0.90
C HIS A 178 -24.88 28.61 0.79
N TRP A 179 -23.68 29.06 0.40
CA TRP A 179 -23.37 30.48 0.16
C TRP A 179 -24.14 31.07 -1.04
N THR A 180 -24.53 30.27 -2.04
CA THR A 180 -25.34 30.74 -3.18
C THR A 180 -26.78 31.10 -2.79
N GLY A 181 -27.16 30.85 -1.52
CA GLY A 181 -28.50 31.08 -0.99
C GLY A 181 -29.49 29.98 -1.41
N PRO A 182 -30.57 29.76 -0.63
CA PRO A 182 -31.73 29.08 -1.17
C PRO A 182 -32.28 29.95 -2.31
N GLU A 183 -32.43 29.37 -3.50
CA GLU A 183 -33.40 29.90 -4.47
C GLU A 183 -34.73 29.99 -3.72
N PRO A 184 -35.42 31.15 -3.70
CA PRO A 184 -36.62 31.29 -2.90
C PRO A 184 -37.61 30.23 -3.36
N ALA A 185 -37.98 29.34 -2.44
CA ALA A 185 -39.18 28.56 -2.62
C ALA A 185 -40.30 29.58 -2.88
N VAL A 186 -40.88 29.51 -4.07
CA VAL A 186 -42.06 30.30 -4.39
C VAL A 186 -43.16 29.72 -3.51
N ASP A 187 -43.34 30.33 -2.34
CA ASP A 187 -44.52 30.16 -1.50
C ASP A 187 -45.72 30.65 -2.34
N GLU A 188 -46.26 29.77 -3.17
CA GLU A 188 -47.59 29.97 -3.73
C GLU A 188 -48.57 30.01 -2.55
N PRO A 189 -49.34 31.09 -2.38
CA PRO A 189 -50.32 31.14 -1.31
C PRO A 189 -51.37 30.05 -1.54
N GLN A 190 -51.39 29.01 -0.71
CA GLN A 190 -52.54 28.11 -0.64
C GLN A 190 -53.74 28.87 -0.06
N GLU A 191 -54.46 29.54 -0.95
CA GLU A 191 -55.71 30.22 -0.65
C GLU A 191 -56.72 29.21 -0.10
N SER A 192 -57.14 29.45 1.14
CA SER A 192 -58.02 28.54 1.87
C SER A 192 -59.47 28.73 1.44
N ALA A 193 -60.01 27.80 0.65
CA ALA A 193 -61.44 27.73 0.33
C ALA A 193 -62.14 26.64 1.18
N PRO A 194 -63.24 26.94 1.90
CA PRO A 194 -63.89 25.98 2.78
C PRO A 194 -65.03 25.19 2.11
N GLY A 195 -65.05 23.88 2.36
CA GLY A 195 -66.28 23.07 2.44
C GLY A 195 -66.70 22.23 1.22
N SER A 196 -66.72 20.89 1.39
CA SER A 196 -67.98 20.14 1.54
C SER A 196 -67.75 18.66 1.88
N LEU A 197 -68.68 18.12 2.66
CA LEU A 197 -68.74 16.78 3.25
C LEU A 197 -68.68 15.60 2.27
N GLY A 198 -68.00 14.51 2.66
CA GLY A 198 -68.00 13.22 1.95
C GLY A 198 -67.57 12.05 2.85
N ALA A 199 -68.54 11.32 3.41
CA ALA A 199 -68.43 10.32 4.48
C ALA A 199 -67.48 9.12 4.26
N GLY A 200 -66.91 8.55 5.35
CA GLY A 200 -66.30 7.20 5.36
C GLY A 200 -65.29 6.91 6.49
N ASP A 201 -65.77 6.46 7.66
CA ASP A 201 -64.99 5.94 8.82
C ASP A 201 -64.69 4.41 8.63
N PRO A 202 -63.97 3.64 9.50
CA PRO A 202 -62.99 3.92 10.59
C PRO A 202 -61.65 3.12 10.46
N PRO A 203 -60.69 3.22 11.40
CA PRO A 203 -59.36 2.56 11.32
C PRO A 203 -59.28 1.13 11.92
N LYS A 204 -58.25 0.37 11.49
CA LYS A 204 -57.68 -0.81 12.19
C LYS A 204 -56.14 -0.70 12.15
N ALA A 205 -55.44 -0.44 13.25
CA ALA A 205 -55.13 -1.34 14.37
C ALA A 205 -53.94 -2.29 14.10
N PHE A 206 -52.80 -2.00 14.74
CA PHE A 206 -51.65 -2.91 14.90
C PHE A 206 -52.08 -4.20 15.64
N PRO A 207 -51.52 -5.36 15.28
CA PRO A 207 -50.34 -5.90 16.00
C PRO A 207 -49.30 -6.50 15.02
N GLY A 208 -48.04 -6.76 15.36
CA GLY A 208 -47.29 -6.74 16.61
C GLY A 208 -46.00 -7.58 16.41
N SER A 209 -44.95 -7.33 17.20
CA SER A 209 -43.74 -8.17 17.34
C SER A 209 -43.67 -8.63 18.81
N PRO A 210 -43.05 -9.79 19.20
CA PRO A 210 -41.77 -10.37 18.75
C PRO A 210 -41.98 -11.79 18.13
N SER A 211 -41.07 -12.79 18.09
CA SER A 211 -39.74 -13.05 18.69
C SER A 211 -38.94 -14.09 17.85
N PRO A 212 -37.61 -14.26 18.03
CA PRO A 212 -36.84 -15.30 17.34
C PRO A 212 -36.80 -16.62 18.12
N ALA A 213 -36.66 -17.75 17.40
CA ALA A 213 -36.30 -19.05 17.96
C ALA A 213 -35.72 -20.01 16.90
N GLU A 214 -34.58 -20.62 17.22
CA GLU A 214 -34.16 -22.03 16.92
C GLU A 214 -34.07 -22.50 15.44
N SER A 215 -33.14 -23.38 15.05
CA SER A 215 -32.31 -24.35 15.79
C SER A 215 -30.89 -24.44 15.24
#